data_AF-A0A345RY10-F1
#
_entry.id   AF-A0A345RY10-F1
#
_cell.length_a   1.000
_cell.length_b   1.000
_cell.length_c   1.000
_cell.angle_alpha   90.00
_cell.angle_beta   90.00
_cell.angle_gamma   90.00
#
_symmetry.space_group_name_H-M   'P 1'
#
loop_
_entity.id
_entity.type
_entity.pdbx_description
1 polymer ?
#
loop_
_entity_poly.entity_id
_entity_poly.type
_entity_poly.pdbx_seq_one_letter_code
_entity_poly.pdbx_strand_id
1 'polypeptide(L)'
;MSCNSQKIRTLRQQIPTFECVPGCHDCCGPVTTSPEEMARLPRKTRAEQDAAMEELNCVHLGPNGCTVYDERPLICRLFGTTRTLPCPNGRRPVELIHPRVEKQVFEYMAENRQVLV
;
A
#
# COMPACT_ATOMS: atom_id res chain seq x y z
N MET A 1 -15.50 16.02 4.31
CA MET A 1 -14.55 14.89 4.47
C MET A 1 -15.36 13.65 4.80
N SER A 2 -15.18 12.54 4.08
CA SER A 2 -15.92 11.30 4.38
C SER A 2 -15.37 10.63 5.64
N CYS A 3 -16.20 9.86 6.35
CA CYS A 3 -15.77 9.07 7.52
C CYS A 3 -14.55 8.19 7.18
N ASN A 4 -14.55 7.57 5.99
CA ASN A 4 -13.45 6.76 5.48
C ASN A 4 -12.15 7.55 5.28
N SER A 5 -12.22 8.77 4.73
CA SER A 5 -11.03 9.60 4.51
C SER A 5 -10.27 9.92 5.81
N GLN A 6 -11.03 10.10 6.91
CA GLN A 6 -10.47 10.31 8.24
C GLN A 6 -9.90 9.00 8.80
N LYS A 7 -10.63 7.88 8.69
CA LYS A 7 -10.17 6.54 9.13
C LYS A 7 -8.85 6.17 8.45
N ILE A 8 -8.75 6.32 7.13
CA ILE A 8 -7.50 6.09 6.37
C ILE A 8 -6.35 6.94 6.92
N ARG A 9 -6.59 8.25 7.12
CA ARG A 9 -5.55 9.17 7.62
C ARG A 9 -5.05 8.76 9.00
N THR A 10 -5.98 8.46 9.92
CA THR A 10 -5.65 8.02 11.29
C THR A 10 -4.91 6.69 11.30
N LEU A 11 -5.27 5.74 10.42
CA LEU A 11 -4.54 4.48 10.29
C LEU A 11 -3.14 4.69 9.71
N ARG A 12 -3.00 5.48 8.64
CA ARG A 12 -1.69 5.80 8.02
C ARG A 12 -0.69 6.39 9.03
N GLN A 13 -1.16 7.22 9.95
CA GLN A 13 -0.31 7.83 11.00
C GLN A 13 0.18 6.84 12.05
N GLN A 14 -0.52 5.72 12.24
CA GLN A 14 -0.15 4.69 13.22
C GLN A 14 0.71 3.57 12.62
N ILE A 15 0.85 3.52 11.29
CA ILE A 15 1.73 2.56 10.63
C ILE A 15 3.16 3.14 10.63
N PRO A 16 4.13 2.47 11.26
CA PRO A 16 5.52 2.93 11.27
C PRO A 16 6.10 2.95 9.85
N THR A 17 7.09 3.81 9.62
CA THR A 17 7.80 3.91 8.34
C THR A 17 9.19 3.30 8.43
N PHE A 18 9.71 2.86 7.28
CA PHE A 18 11.08 2.39 7.12
C PHE A 18 11.51 2.61 5.68
N GLU A 19 12.81 2.61 5.42
CA GLU A 19 13.37 2.77 4.08
C GLU A 19 13.55 1.41 3.37
N CYS A 20 13.06 1.33 2.14
CA CYS A 20 13.31 0.18 1.27
C CYS A 20 14.78 0.16 0.80
N VAL A 21 15.25 -1.01 0.33
CA VAL A 21 16.51 -1.06 -0.42
C VAL A 21 16.35 -0.23 -1.71
N PRO A 22 17.33 0.60 -2.09
CA PRO A 22 17.28 1.34 -3.35
C PRO A 22 17.02 0.41 -4.54
N GLY A 23 16.04 0.74 -5.38
CA GLY A 23 15.65 -0.06 -6.55
C GLY A 23 14.81 -1.30 -6.24
N CYS A 24 14.53 -1.63 -4.98
CA CYS A 24 13.71 -2.79 -4.63
C CYS A 24 12.22 -2.56 -4.96
N HIS A 25 11.62 -3.55 -5.62
CA HIS A 25 10.19 -3.58 -5.94
C HIS A 25 9.55 -4.96 -5.71
N ASP A 26 10.21 -5.85 -4.95
CA ASP A 26 9.76 -7.23 -4.73
C ASP A 26 8.42 -7.35 -3.99
N CYS A 27 8.01 -6.30 -3.25
CA CYS A 27 6.69 -6.20 -2.63
C CYS A 27 5.68 -5.38 -3.47
N CYS A 28 6.09 -4.81 -4.59
CA CYS A 28 5.29 -3.93 -5.43
C CYS A 28 4.60 -4.72 -6.56
N GLY A 29 3.57 -5.48 -6.20
CA GLY A 29 2.73 -6.22 -7.14
C GLY A 29 1.27 -5.76 -7.13
N PRO A 30 0.37 -6.54 -7.75
CA PRO A 30 -1.06 -6.30 -7.75
C PRO A 30 -1.60 -6.35 -6.33
N VAL A 31 -2.26 -5.27 -5.91
CA VAL A 31 -2.84 -5.17 -4.55
C VAL A 31 -4.26 -4.67 -4.61
N THR A 32 -5.03 -4.99 -3.58
CA THR A 32 -6.37 -4.45 -3.38
C THR A 32 -6.34 -3.21 -2.51
N THR A 33 -7.03 -2.16 -2.94
CA THR A 33 -7.15 -0.91 -2.19
C THR A 33 -8.58 -0.38 -2.27
N SER A 34 -8.96 0.52 -1.36
CA SER A 34 -10.28 1.17 -1.46
C SER A 34 -10.33 2.21 -2.59
N PRO A 35 -11.52 2.47 -3.17
CA PRO A 35 -11.74 3.58 -4.09
C PRO A 35 -11.33 4.93 -3.51
N GLU A 36 -11.50 5.16 -2.21
CA GLU A 36 -11.10 6.40 -1.54
C GLU A 36 -9.58 6.59 -1.51
N GLU A 37 -8.81 5.52 -1.42
CA GLU A 37 -7.36 5.56 -1.55
C GLU A 37 -6.95 5.76 -3.01
N MET A 38 -7.57 5.05 -3.97
CA MET A 38 -7.32 5.26 -5.40
C MET A 38 -7.62 6.67 -5.87
N ALA A 39 -8.65 7.32 -5.32
CA ALA A 39 -9.01 8.68 -5.68
C ALA A 39 -7.91 9.71 -5.36
N ARG A 40 -6.92 9.35 -4.53
CA ARG A 40 -5.76 10.20 -4.21
C ARG A 40 -4.57 9.96 -5.12
N LEU A 41 -4.57 8.88 -5.89
CA LEU A 41 -3.46 8.52 -6.78
C LEU A 41 -3.65 9.15 -8.17
N PRO A 42 -2.55 9.43 -8.91
CA PRO A 42 -2.64 9.86 -10.29
C PRO A 42 -3.41 8.85 -11.13
N ARG A 43 -4.29 9.31 -12.02
CA ARG A 43 -5.03 8.39 -12.91
C ARG A 43 -4.06 7.75 -13.90
N LYS A 44 -4.20 6.44 -14.07
CA LYS A 44 -3.50 5.64 -15.07
C LYS A 44 -4.46 5.22 -16.16
N THR A 45 -3.97 5.14 -17.38
CA THR A 45 -4.74 4.65 -18.52
C THR A 45 -4.96 3.14 -18.38
N ARG A 46 -5.99 2.63 -19.05
CA ARG A 46 -6.25 1.19 -19.07
C ARG A 46 -5.07 0.39 -19.64
N ALA A 47 -4.43 0.92 -20.69
CA ALA A 47 -3.27 0.30 -21.30
C ALA A 47 -2.07 0.20 -20.33
N GLU A 48 -1.80 1.25 -19.54
CA GLU A 48 -0.75 1.19 -18.50
C GLU A 48 -1.09 0.14 -17.42
N GLN A 49 -2.35 0.06 -17.00
CA GLN A 49 -2.79 -0.90 -16.00
C GLN A 49 -2.70 -2.35 -16.50
N ASP A 50 -3.14 -2.61 -17.74
CA ASP A 50 -3.09 -3.94 -18.33
C ASP A 50 -1.63 -4.39 -18.53
N ALA A 51 -0.74 -3.51 -19.01
CA ALA A 51 0.68 -3.83 -19.14
C ALA A 51 1.35 -4.14 -17.78
N ALA A 52 1.03 -3.37 -16.74
CA ALA A 52 1.53 -3.65 -15.39
C ALA A 52 1.00 -5.00 -14.85
N MET A 53 -0.27 -5.31 -15.12
CA MET A 53 -0.89 -6.56 -14.70
C MET A 53 -0.29 -7.78 -15.41
N GLU A 54 0.03 -7.67 -16.70
CA GLU A 54 0.68 -8.74 -17.47
C GLU A 54 2.05 -9.11 -16.88
N GLU A 55 2.76 -8.14 -16.33
CA GLU A 55 4.04 -8.34 -15.64
C GLU A 55 3.91 -8.63 -14.14
N LEU A 56 2.68 -8.71 -13.61
CA LEU A 56 2.40 -8.81 -12.17
C LEU A 56 3.09 -7.70 -11.35
N ASN A 57 3.12 -6.49 -11.90
CA ASN A 57 3.68 -5.29 -11.31
C ASN A 57 2.57 -4.30 -10.91
N CYS A 58 2.90 -3.38 -10.01
CA CYS A 58 2.03 -2.24 -9.71
C CYS A 58 2.17 -1.15 -10.79
N VAL A 59 1.04 -0.63 -11.29
CA VAL A 59 1.02 0.44 -12.32
C VAL A 59 1.69 1.76 -11.89
N HIS A 60 1.89 1.96 -10.58
CA HIS A 60 2.57 3.12 -10.02
C HIS A 60 4.06 2.91 -9.76
N LEU A 61 4.60 1.73 -10.07
CA LEU A 61 6.02 1.47 -10.00
C LEU A 61 6.75 2.18 -11.15
N GLY A 62 7.71 3.03 -10.80
CA GLY A 62 8.62 3.66 -11.75
C GLY A 62 10.01 3.05 -11.70
N PRO A 63 10.93 3.50 -12.57
CA PRO A 63 12.29 2.95 -12.65
C PRO A 63 13.11 3.13 -11.36
N ASN A 64 12.76 4.14 -10.55
CA ASN A 64 13.43 4.47 -9.29
C ASN A 64 12.60 4.08 -8.04
N GLY A 65 11.56 3.25 -8.21
CA GLY A 65 10.65 2.84 -7.15
C GLY A 65 9.25 3.44 -7.26
N CYS A 66 8.49 3.37 -6.17
CA CYS A 66 7.07 3.75 -6.15
C CYS A 66 6.92 5.27 -6.38
N THR A 67 6.23 5.66 -7.45
CA THR A 67 5.99 7.08 -7.80
C THR A 67 4.98 7.77 -6.88
N VAL A 68 4.23 6.99 -6.09
CA VAL A 68 3.21 7.45 -5.14
C VAL A 68 3.59 7.10 -3.69
N TYR A 69 4.89 7.03 -3.38
CA TYR A 69 5.40 6.54 -2.10
C TYR A 69 4.71 7.18 -0.87
N ASP A 70 4.48 8.49 -0.91
CA ASP A 70 3.85 9.24 0.16
C ASP A 70 2.35 8.99 0.26
N GLU A 71 1.68 8.71 -0.85
CA GLU A 71 0.24 8.40 -0.91
C GLU A 71 -0.05 6.90 -0.96
N ARG A 72 0.95 6.05 -0.69
CA ARG A 72 0.78 4.59 -0.66
C ARG A 72 -0.47 4.18 0.14
N PRO A 73 -1.30 3.30 -0.43
CA PRO A 73 -2.42 2.67 0.27
C PRO A 73 -1.99 1.98 1.58
N LEU A 74 -2.96 1.77 2.46
CA LEU A 74 -2.79 1.08 3.74
C LEU A 74 -2.13 -0.29 3.55
N ILE A 75 -2.60 -1.10 2.59
CA ILE A 75 -2.02 -2.42 2.32
C ILE A 75 -0.53 -2.33 1.94
N CYS A 76 -0.15 -1.38 1.09
CA CYS A 76 1.23 -1.17 0.65
C CYS A 76 2.14 -0.76 1.83
N ARG A 77 1.57 -0.15 2.88
CA ARG A 77 2.30 0.26 4.09
C ARG A 77 2.41 -0.87 5.12
N LEU A 78 1.55 -1.89 5.05
CA LEU A 78 1.66 -3.06 5.92
C LEU A 78 2.86 -3.95 5.56
N PHE A 79 3.25 -4.00 4.29
CA PHE A 79 4.45 -4.72 3.85
C PHE A 79 5.70 -4.20 4.56
N GLY A 80 6.38 -5.10 5.27
CA GLY A 80 7.58 -4.80 6.06
C GLY A 80 7.30 -4.20 7.44
N THR A 81 6.05 -3.87 7.77
CA THR A 81 5.69 -3.31 9.09
C THR A 81 4.92 -4.28 9.98
N THR A 82 4.41 -5.39 9.42
CA THR A 82 3.75 -6.47 10.18
C THR A 82 4.57 -7.77 10.13
N ARG A 83 4.19 -8.73 10.97
CA ARG A 83 4.75 -10.11 10.91
C ARG A 83 4.09 -10.96 9.82
N THR A 84 2.88 -10.62 9.42
CA THR A 84 2.06 -11.35 8.42
C THR A 84 2.45 -10.99 6.98
N LEU A 85 2.94 -9.77 6.78
CA LEU A 85 3.39 -9.23 5.50
C LEU A 85 4.85 -8.75 5.64
N PRO A 86 5.81 -9.66 5.85
CA PRO A 86 7.21 -9.28 6.00
C PRO A 86 7.78 -8.72 4.69
N CYS A 87 8.81 -7.87 4.78
CA CYS A 87 9.58 -7.46 3.61
C CYS A 87 10.41 -8.66 3.11
N PRO A 88 10.40 -8.97 1.80
CA PRO A 88 11.23 -10.04 1.22
C PRO A 88 12.73 -9.86 1.50
N ASN A 89 13.18 -8.61 1.59
CA ASN A 89 14.57 -8.22 1.85
C ASN A 89 14.87 -8.00 3.34
N GLY A 90 13.98 -8.39 4.25
CA GLY A 90 14.18 -8.29 5.70
C GLY A 90 14.18 -6.87 6.28
N ARG A 91 13.83 -5.84 5.47
CA ARG A 91 13.68 -4.47 5.95
C ARG A 91 12.44 -4.33 6.83
N ARG A 92 12.58 -3.57 7.92
CA ARG A 92 11.50 -3.31 8.88
C ARG A 92 11.82 -2.08 9.72
N PRO A 93 10.80 -1.40 10.29
CA PRO A 93 11.02 -0.40 11.33
C PRO A 93 11.62 -1.03 12.59
N VAL A 94 12.13 -0.18 13.49
CA VAL A 94 12.63 -0.61 14.81
C VAL A 94 11.49 -1.27 15.61
N GLU A 95 10.32 -0.64 15.59
CA GLU A 95 9.10 -1.15 16.20
C GLU A 95 8.08 -1.48 15.10
N LEU A 96 7.58 -2.71 15.12
CA LEU A 96 6.50 -3.12 14.22
C LEU A 96 5.18 -2.45 14.61
N ILE A 97 4.24 -2.43 13.67
CA ILE A 97 2.89 -1.92 13.92
C ILE A 97 2.25 -2.68 15.08
N HIS A 98 1.46 -1.96 15.89
CA HIS A 98 0.70 -2.58 16.97
C HIS A 98 -0.38 -3.53 16.38
N PRO A 99 -0.54 -4.77 16.88
CA PRO A 99 -1.47 -5.76 16.31
C PRO A 99 -2.93 -5.28 16.19
N ARG A 100 -3.37 -4.44 17.13
CA ARG A 100 -4.69 -3.78 17.06
C ARG A 100 -4.85 -2.91 15.82
N VAL A 101 -3.82 -2.16 15.43
CA VAL A 101 -3.87 -1.26 14.27
C VAL A 101 -3.85 -2.09 12.99
N GLU A 102 -3.01 -3.13 12.93
CA GLU A 102 -3.02 -4.10 11.82
C GLU A 102 -4.42 -4.70 11.61
N LYS A 103 -5.07 -5.14 12.70
CA LYS A 103 -6.45 -5.64 12.65
C LYS A 103 -7.43 -4.59 12.11
N GLN A 104 -7.33 -3.35 12.57
CA GLN A 104 -8.21 -2.26 12.12
C GLN A 104 -8.03 -1.93 10.63
N VAL A 105 -6.81 -2.10 10.08
CA VAL A 105 -6.57 -1.96 8.64
C VAL A 105 -7.29 -3.07 7.88
N PHE A 106 -7.16 -4.33 8.30
CA PHE A 106 -7.87 -5.44 7.65
C PHE A 106 -9.40 -5.34 7.79
N GLU A 107 -9.91 -4.92 8.95
CA GLU A 107 -11.33 -4.62 9.14
C GLU A 107 -11.80 -3.51 8.18
N TYR A 108 -11.03 -2.42 8.04
CA TYR A 108 -11.32 -1.38 7.06
C TYR A 108 -11.37 -1.93 5.63
N MET A 109 -10.40 -2.76 5.23
CA MET A 109 -10.37 -3.36 3.90
C MET A 109 -11.57 -4.30 3.68
N ALA A 110 -11.98 -5.06 4.69
CA ALA A 110 -13.13 -5.97 4.60
C ALA A 110 -14.48 -5.24 4.54
N GLU A 111 -14.60 -4.09 5.23
CA GLU A 111 -15.82 -3.28 5.28
C GLU A 111 -16.05 -2.45 4.01
N ASN A 112 -15.02 -2.25 3.19
CA ASN A 112 -15.08 -1.34 2.05
C ASN A 112 -14.85 -2.09 0.74
N ARG A 113 -15.51 -1.62 -0.33
CA ARG A 113 -15.27 -2.12 -1.68
C ARG A 113 -13.77 -2.05 -2.00
N GLN A 114 -13.23 -3.10 -2.58
CA GLN A 114 -11.84 -3.14 -3.02
C GLN A 114 -11.76 -3.03 -4.55
N VAL A 115 -10.70 -2.37 -5.03
CA VAL A 115 -10.30 -2.34 -6.43
C VAL A 115 -8.87 -2.84 -6.55
N LEU A 116 -8.60 -3.55 -7.64
CA LEU A 116 -7.27 -4.03 -7.97
C LEU A 116 -6.46 -2.89 -8.60
N VAL A 117 -5.20 -2.78 -8.19
CA VAL A 117 -4.22 -1.77 -8.64
C VAL A 117 -3.00 -2.45 -9.22
#